data_AF-A0A2A8V3E4-F1
#
_entry.id   AF-A0A2A8V3E4-F1
#
_cell.length_a   1.000
_cell.length_b   1.000
_cell.length_c   1.000
_cell.angle_alpha   90.00
_cell.angle_beta   90.00
_cell.angle_gamma   90.00
#
_symmetry.space_group_name_H-M   'P 1'
#
loop_
_entity.id
_entity.type
_entity.pdbx_description
1 polymer ?
#
loop_
_entity_poly.entity_id
_entity_poly.type
_entity_poly.pdbx_seq_one_letter_code
_entity_poly.pdbx_strand_id
1 'polypeptide(L)'
;MRMLGFMTTFFLKILFIIGIYAVFVSLFHHVTSRWLGIQKRKYFSHEMINDQHEKGDKRLGYLTVLAMISGFIVVVSTDYESRYLRPYLIIGFFFIGRLLWKSYMERKWTHDKREHTYTLMEAGFYTVLLIATFTTDVWLF
;
A
#
# COMPACT_ATOMS: atom_id res chain seq x y z
N MET A 1 4.60 -20.25 31.79
CA MET A 1 5.72 -20.49 30.84
C MET A 1 5.26 -20.73 29.39
N ARG A 2 4.27 -21.60 29.10
CA ARG A 2 3.77 -21.85 27.71
C ARG A 2 3.23 -20.60 26.99
N MET A 3 2.50 -19.74 27.68
CA MET A 3 1.88 -18.54 27.09
C MET A 3 2.92 -17.45 26.74
N LEU A 4 4.01 -17.35 27.50
CA LEU A 4 5.10 -16.40 27.22
C LEU A 4 5.88 -16.83 25.96
N GLY A 5 6.20 -18.12 25.83
CA GLY A 5 6.87 -18.66 24.64
C GLY A 5 6.05 -18.46 23.35
N PHE A 6 4.74 -18.68 23.42
CA PHE A 6 3.83 -18.41 22.28
C PHE A 6 3.84 -16.94 21.86
N MET A 7 3.68 -16.01 22.80
CA MET A 7 3.75 -14.57 22.51
C MET A 7 5.09 -14.18 21.90
N THR A 8 6.21 -14.64 22.47
CA THR A 8 7.55 -14.33 21.95
C THR A 8 7.71 -14.83 20.51
N THR A 9 7.28 -16.06 20.20
CA THR A 9 7.35 -16.60 18.83
C THR A 9 6.46 -15.83 17.85
N PHE A 10 5.26 -15.42 18.27
CA PHE A 10 4.34 -14.63 17.45
C PHE A 10 4.91 -13.25 17.10
N PHE A 11 5.41 -12.50 18.09
CA PHE A 11 6.02 -11.20 17.86
C PHE A 11 7.29 -11.28 17.00
N LEU A 12 8.12 -12.31 17.20
CA LEU A 12 9.30 -12.54 16.36
C LEU A 12 8.92 -12.84 14.91
N LYS A 13 7.89 -13.66 14.66
CA LYS A 13 7.38 -13.91 13.29
C LYS A 13 6.90 -12.61 12.62
N ILE A 14 6.12 -11.79 13.31
CA ILE A 14 5.65 -10.50 12.79
C ILE A 14 6.83 -9.56 12.49
N LEU A 15 7.77 -9.44 13.43
CA LEU A 15 8.95 -8.61 13.25
C LEU A 15 9.77 -9.06 12.03
N PHE A 16 9.91 -10.37 11.85
CA PHE A 16 10.62 -10.96 10.71
C PHE A 16 9.93 -10.63 9.39
N ILE A 17 8.60 -10.75 9.31
CA ILE A 17 7.81 -10.39 8.12
C ILE A 17 7.96 -8.90 7.81
N ILE A 18 7.85 -8.03 8.82
CA ILE A 18 8.04 -6.58 8.65
C ILE A 18 9.46 -6.28 8.17
N GLY A 19 10.47 -6.96 8.73
CA GLY A 19 11.86 -6.82 8.33
C GLY A 19 12.09 -7.20 6.86
N ILE A 20 11.55 -8.34 6.43
CA ILE A 20 11.60 -8.77 5.03
C ILE A 20 10.91 -7.73 4.14
N TYR A 21 9.71 -7.29 4.50
CA TYR A 21 8.97 -6.30 3.74
C TYR A 21 9.75 -4.99 3.58
N ALA A 22 10.36 -4.50 4.66
CA ALA A 22 11.19 -3.30 4.66
C ALA A 22 12.42 -3.46 3.74
N VAL A 23 13.06 -4.63 3.74
CA VAL A 23 14.18 -4.94 2.83
C VAL A 23 13.73 -4.91 1.38
N PHE A 24 12.63 -5.58 1.04
CA PHE A 24 12.10 -5.59 -0.32
C PHE A 24 11.75 -4.18 -0.84
N VAL A 25 11.06 -3.38 -0.02
CA VAL A 25 10.68 -2.01 -0.36
C VAL A 25 11.93 -1.12 -0.52
N SER A 26 12.88 -1.20 0.41
CA SER A 26 14.12 -0.42 0.34
C SER A 26 14.96 -0.79 -0.89
N LEU A 27 15.08 -2.09 -1.18
CA LEU A 27 15.78 -2.58 -2.36
C LEU A 27 15.12 -2.11 -3.65
N PHE A 28 13.78 -2.22 -3.73
CA PHE A 28 13.02 -1.74 -4.88
C PHE A 28 13.26 -0.24 -5.11
N HIS A 29 13.14 0.60 -4.08
CA HIS A 29 13.40 2.03 -4.20
C HIS A 29 14.84 2.34 -4.61
N HIS A 30 15.81 1.60 -4.06
CA HIS A 30 17.22 1.77 -4.42
C HIS A 30 17.48 1.40 -5.89
N VAL A 31 17.00 0.24 -6.34
CA VAL A 31 17.19 -0.26 -7.70
C VAL A 31 16.49 0.65 -8.70
N THR A 32 15.22 1.00 -8.46
CA THR A 32 14.42 1.80 -9.40
C THR A 32 14.94 3.24 -9.50
N SER A 33 15.33 3.87 -8.39
CA SER A 33 15.93 5.22 -8.42
C SER A 33 17.25 5.24 -9.20
N ARG A 34 18.10 4.22 -9.01
CA ARG A 34 19.35 4.06 -9.75
C ARG A 34 19.11 3.77 -11.22
N TRP A 35 18.13 2.93 -11.54
CA TRP A 35 17.82 2.55 -12.93
C TRP A 35 17.25 3.72 -13.74
N LEU A 36 16.37 4.52 -13.14
CA LEU A 36 15.78 5.70 -13.79
C LEU A 36 16.68 6.95 -13.70
N GLY A 37 17.76 6.91 -12.92
CA GLY A 37 18.66 8.04 -12.72
C GLY A 37 17.95 9.25 -12.09
N ILE A 38 17.00 8.99 -11.18
CA ILE A 38 16.27 10.02 -10.43
C ILE A 38 16.80 10.10 -9.00
N GLN A 39 16.63 11.26 -8.36
CA GLN A 39 16.99 11.40 -6.95
C GLN A 39 16.14 10.45 -6.11
N LYS A 40 16.74 9.86 -5.07
CA LYS A 40 16.01 9.03 -4.11
C LYS A 40 14.91 9.88 -3.49
N ARG A 41 13.66 9.50 -3.73
CA ARG A 41 12.52 10.09 -3.03
C ARG A 41 12.66 9.83 -1.53
N LYS A 42 12.28 10.81 -0.72
CA LYS A 42 12.18 10.60 0.73
C LYS A 42 11.07 9.61 0.99
N TYR A 43 11.36 8.60 1.80
CA TYR A 43 10.31 7.71 2.31
C TYR A 43 9.23 8.56 2.99
N PHE A 44 7.98 8.34 2.63
CA PHE A 44 6.80 9.05 3.16
C PHE A 44 6.68 10.55 2.83
N SER A 45 7.37 11.10 1.82
CA SER A 45 7.10 12.49 1.42
C SER A 45 5.70 12.66 0.81
N HIS A 46 4.92 13.58 1.38
CA HIS A 46 3.65 14.05 0.81
C HIS A 46 3.93 15.14 -0.24
N GLU A 47 4.57 14.75 -1.33
CA GLU A 47 4.80 15.67 -2.45
C GLU A 47 3.52 15.79 -3.28
N MET A 48 2.80 16.89 -3.04
CA MET A 48 1.65 17.28 -3.84
C MET A 48 2.13 18.11 -5.03
N ILE A 49 1.83 17.63 -6.24
CA ILE A 49 2.26 18.27 -7.49
C ILE A 49 1.45 19.54 -7.75
N ASN A 50 0.17 19.55 -7.35
CA ASN A 50 -0.74 20.69 -7.44
C ASN A 50 -1.97 20.49 -6.53
N ASP A 51 -2.81 21.51 -6.42
CA ASP A 51 -4.06 21.49 -5.67
C ASP A 51 -5.06 20.44 -6.20
N GLN A 52 -4.98 20.10 -7.49
CA GLN A 52 -5.84 19.07 -8.08
C GLN A 52 -5.47 17.67 -7.57
N HIS A 53 -4.18 17.40 -7.43
CA HIS A 53 -3.64 16.17 -6.86
C HIS A 53 -4.12 16.03 -5.42
N GLU A 54 -3.98 17.08 -4.62
CA GLU A 54 -4.46 17.12 -3.23
C GLU A 54 -5.97 16.83 -3.13
N LYS A 55 -6.78 17.51 -3.95
CA LYS A 55 -8.24 17.30 -3.95
C LYS A 55 -8.61 15.86 -4.30
N GLY A 56 -7.96 15.26 -5.28
CA GLY A 56 -8.21 13.86 -5.65
C GLY A 56 -7.75 12.88 -4.56
N ASP A 57 -6.61 13.14 -3.94
CA ASP A 57 -6.09 12.34 -2.85
C ASP A 57 -7.01 12.36 -1.61
N LYS A 58 -7.50 13.55 -1.24
CA LYS A 58 -8.53 13.73 -0.19
C LYS A 58 -9.83 12.99 -0.52
N ARG A 59 -10.31 13.08 -1.77
CA ARG A 59 -11.51 12.36 -2.21
C ARG A 59 -11.34 10.85 -2.10
N LEU A 60 -10.20 10.30 -2.53
CA LEU A 60 -9.88 8.88 -2.35
C LEU A 60 -9.84 8.50 -0.86
N GLY A 61 -9.29 9.37 -0.02
CA GLY A 61 -9.34 9.21 1.44
C GLY A 61 -10.76 9.10 1.99
N TYR A 62 -11.65 10.04 1.64
CA TYR A 62 -13.05 9.99 2.06
C TYR A 62 -13.76 8.74 1.54
N LEU A 63 -13.53 8.37 0.28
CA LEU A 63 -14.11 7.14 -0.30
C LEU A 63 -13.61 5.89 0.43
N THR A 64 -12.35 5.86 0.85
CA THR A 64 -11.80 4.75 1.65
C THR A 64 -12.55 4.61 2.96
N VAL A 65 -12.73 5.71 3.70
CA VAL A 65 -13.44 5.72 4.99
C VAL A 65 -14.90 5.31 4.81
N LEU A 66 -15.58 5.86 3.81
CA LEU A 66 -16.96 5.49 3.50
C LEU A 66 -17.09 4.00 3.17
N ALA A 67 -16.21 3.47 2.31
CA ALA A 67 -16.20 2.05 1.96
C ALA A 67 -15.95 1.15 3.19
N MET A 68 -15.07 1.55 4.10
CA MET A 68 -14.83 0.82 5.35
C MET A 68 -16.06 0.81 6.26
N ILE A 69 -16.72 1.95 6.44
CA ILE A 69 -17.94 2.06 7.27
C ILE A 69 -19.06 1.22 6.64
N SER A 70 -19.30 1.35 5.33
CA SER A 70 -20.30 0.57 4.63
C SER A 70 -20.02 -0.93 4.70
N GLY A 71 -18.76 -1.35 4.50
CA GLY A 71 -18.36 -2.75 4.63
C GLY A 71 -18.60 -3.30 6.03
N PHE A 72 -18.26 -2.52 7.06
CA PHE A 72 -18.50 -2.87 8.45
C PHE A 72 -20.00 -3.05 8.76
N ILE A 73 -20.84 -2.11 8.32
CA ILE A 73 -22.30 -2.20 8.51
C ILE A 73 -22.85 -3.48 7.87
N VAL A 74 -22.42 -3.81 6.64
CA VAL A 74 -22.87 -5.02 5.93
C VAL A 74 -22.47 -6.28 6.72
N VAL A 75 -21.20 -6.41 7.10
CA VAL A 75 -20.70 -7.58 7.83
C VAL A 75 -21.49 -7.81 9.12
N VAL A 76 -21.76 -6.74 9.89
CA VAL A 76 -22.50 -6.84 11.15
C VAL A 76 -24.00 -7.08 10.96
N SER A 77 -24.61 -6.51 9.91
CA SER A 77 -26.08 -6.54 9.75
C SER A 77 -26.60 -7.81 9.05
N THR A 78 -25.79 -8.45 8.22
CA THR A 78 -26.23 -9.56 7.37
C THR A 78 -25.48 -10.86 7.63
N ASP A 79 -24.62 -10.90 8.65
CA ASP A 79 -23.70 -12.03 8.95
C ASP A 79 -22.93 -12.50 7.70
N TYR A 80 -22.68 -11.56 6.79
CA TYR A 80 -22.12 -11.83 5.47
C TYR A 80 -20.60 -11.80 5.56
N GLU A 81 -20.01 -12.97 5.70
CA GLU A 81 -18.57 -13.19 5.71
C GLU A 81 -17.98 -13.07 4.28
N SER A 82 -17.75 -11.84 3.82
CA SER A 82 -17.03 -11.59 2.57
C SER A 82 -15.56 -11.27 2.82
N ARG A 83 -14.68 -12.03 2.16
CA ARG A 83 -13.24 -11.76 2.15
C ARG A 83 -12.92 -10.36 1.62
N TYR A 84 -13.73 -9.83 0.70
CA TYR A 84 -13.53 -8.53 0.03
C TYR A 84 -13.85 -7.31 0.91
N LEU A 85 -14.75 -7.47 1.89
CA LEU A 85 -15.13 -6.38 2.81
C LEU A 85 -14.16 -6.25 4.00
N ARG A 86 -13.10 -7.07 4.03
CA ARG A 86 -12.11 -6.98 5.09
C ARG A 86 -11.36 -5.64 5.01
N PRO A 87 -11.22 -4.91 6.13
CA PRO A 87 -10.65 -3.56 6.13
C PRO A 87 -9.31 -3.42 5.40
N TYR A 88 -8.44 -4.41 5.55
CA TYR A 88 -7.11 -4.38 4.94
C TYR A 88 -7.13 -4.47 3.40
N LEU A 89 -8.11 -5.16 2.80
CA LEU A 89 -8.25 -5.20 1.33
C LEU A 89 -8.78 -3.88 0.80
N ILE A 90 -9.72 -3.27 1.51
CA ILE A 90 -10.25 -1.94 1.17
C ILE A 90 -9.11 -0.92 1.22
N ILE A 91 -8.34 -0.88 2.32
CA ILE A 91 -7.20 0.02 2.46
C ILE A 91 -6.18 -0.23 1.34
N GLY A 92 -5.83 -1.49 1.07
CA GLY A 92 -4.89 -1.84 0.01
C GLY A 92 -5.34 -1.40 -1.38
N PHE A 93 -6.62 -1.63 -1.71
CA PHE A 93 -7.21 -1.20 -2.98
C PHE A 93 -7.13 0.31 -3.17
N PHE A 94 -7.56 1.10 -2.17
CA PHE A 94 -7.49 2.55 -2.23
C PHE A 94 -6.06 3.08 -2.18
N PHE A 95 -5.14 2.40 -1.49
CA PHE A 95 -3.71 2.73 -1.51
C PHE A 95 -3.13 2.65 -2.92
N ILE A 96 -3.42 1.57 -3.66
CA ILE A 96 -3.04 1.45 -5.08
C ILE A 96 -3.72 2.54 -5.91
N GLY A 97 -5.01 2.80 -5.67
CA GLY A 97 -5.73 3.90 -6.33
C GLY A 97 -5.07 5.27 -6.16
N ARG A 98 -4.58 5.58 -4.96
CA ARG A 98 -3.84 6.83 -4.67
C ARG A 98 -2.52 6.90 -5.42
N LEU A 99 -1.78 5.79 -5.51
CA LEU A 99 -0.54 5.74 -6.31
C LEU A 99 -0.80 5.93 -7.81
N LEU A 100 -1.86 5.32 -8.34
CA LEU A 100 -2.27 5.53 -9.73
C LEU A 100 -2.70 6.97 -10.00
N TRP A 101 -3.41 7.60 -9.06
CA TRP A 101 -3.77 9.01 -9.14
C TRP A 101 -2.54 9.92 -9.14
N LYS A 102 -1.58 9.66 -8.25
CA LYS A 102 -0.29 10.35 -8.23
C LYS A 102 0.44 10.19 -9.56
N SER A 103 0.56 8.95 -10.05
CA SER A 103 1.21 8.65 -11.34
C SER A 103 0.53 9.38 -12.51
N TYR A 104 -0.80 9.46 -12.53
CA TYR A 104 -1.54 10.24 -13.53
C TYR A 104 -1.21 11.74 -13.46
N MET A 105 -1.11 12.29 -12.25
CA MET A 105 -0.74 13.70 -12.06
C MET A 105 0.69 13.99 -12.48
N GLU A 106 1.64 13.11 -12.16
CA GLU A 106 3.03 13.23 -12.60
C GLU A 106 3.15 13.23 -14.12
N ARG A 107 2.39 12.35 -14.78
CA ARG A 107 2.37 12.31 -16.26
C ARG A 107 1.87 13.62 -16.87
N LYS A 108 0.90 14.26 -16.23
CA LYS A 108 0.22 15.45 -16.76
C LYS A 108 0.95 16.75 -16.44
N TRP A 109 1.57 16.85 -15.27
CA TRP A 109 2.05 18.12 -14.71
C TRP A 109 3.55 18.17 -14.46
N THR A 110 4.24 17.03 -14.37
CA THR A 110 5.69 17.00 -14.13
C THR A 110 6.43 17.00 -15.47
N HIS A 111 7.50 17.81 -15.58
CA HIS A 111 8.34 17.84 -16.78
C HIS A 111 9.14 16.55 -16.99
N ASP A 112 9.57 15.92 -15.90
CA ASP A 112 10.31 14.67 -15.95
C ASP A 112 9.38 13.44 -16.01
N LYS A 113 9.34 12.80 -17.19
CA LYS A 113 8.54 11.59 -17.43
C LYS A 113 9.02 10.37 -16.62
N ARG A 114 10.23 10.42 -16.08
CA ARG A 114 10.81 9.34 -15.26
C ARG A 114 10.13 9.25 -13.90
N GLU A 115 9.63 10.37 -13.37
CA GLU A 115 8.86 10.41 -12.11
C GLU A 115 7.56 9.61 -12.25
N HIS A 116 6.81 9.81 -13.35
CA HIS A 116 5.63 9.03 -13.67
C HIS A 116 5.93 7.52 -13.74
N THR A 117 7.02 7.17 -14.45
CA THR A 117 7.46 5.78 -14.63
C THR A 117 7.81 5.14 -13.28
N TYR A 118 8.48 5.88 -12.41
CA TYR A 118 8.81 5.43 -11.05
C TYR A 118 7.56 5.11 -10.25
N THR A 119 6.60 6.03 -10.17
CA THR A 119 5.37 5.82 -9.39
C THR A 119 4.50 4.71 -9.99
N LEU A 120 4.52 4.53 -11.31
CA LEU A 120 3.82 3.42 -11.96
C LEU A 120 4.45 2.07 -11.61
N MET A 121 5.78 1.98 -11.61
CA MET A 121 6.50 0.79 -11.15
C MET A 121 6.25 0.53 -9.65
N GLU A 122 6.22 1.58 -8.84
CA GLU A 122 5.90 1.51 -7.41
C GLU A 122 4.50 0.94 -7.18
N ALA A 123 3.48 1.43 -7.91
CA ALA A 123 2.12 0.91 -7.86
C ALA A 123 2.06 -0.57 -8.26
N GLY A 124 2.77 -0.96 -9.33
CA GLY A 124 2.86 -2.35 -9.77
C GLY A 124 3.52 -3.25 -8.73
N PHE A 125 4.65 -2.81 -8.17
CA PHE A 125 5.37 -3.53 -7.12
C PHE A 125 4.51 -3.74 -5.87
N TYR A 126 3.83 -2.70 -5.38
CA TYR A 126 2.94 -2.83 -4.23
C TYR A 126 1.73 -3.72 -4.52
N THR A 127 1.23 -3.73 -5.77
CA THR A 127 0.15 -4.64 -6.17
C THR A 127 0.62 -6.09 -6.11
N VAL A 128 1.82 -6.40 -6.62
CA VAL A 128 2.42 -7.74 -6.53
C VAL A 128 2.64 -8.14 -5.07
N LEU A 129 3.19 -7.26 -4.24
CA LEU A 129 3.37 -7.52 -2.80
C LEU A 129 2.04 -7.79 -2.09
N LEU A 130 1.01 -7.02 -2.42
CA LEU A 130 -0.33 -7.17 -1.85
C LEU A 130 -0.94 -8.53 -2.22
N ILE A 131 -0.87 -8.91 -3.50
CA ILE A 131 -1.34 -10.22 -3.97
C ILE A 131 -0.55 -11.34 -3.30
N ALA A 132 0.78 -11.24 -3.25
CA ALA A 132 1.63 -12.24 -2.60
C ALA A 132 1.22 -12.43 -1.13
N THR A 133 1.08 -11.33 -0.38
CA THR A 133 0.70 -11.36 1.05
C THR A 133 -0.66 -12.02 1.29
N PHE A 134 -1.64 -11.81 0.40
CA PHE A 134 -3.00 -12.34 0.58
C PHE A 134 -3.27 -13.67 -0.10
N THR A 135 -2.36 -14.16 -0.95
CA THR A 135 -2.44 -15.49 -1.58
C THR A 135 -1.61 -16.54 -0.87
N THR A 136 -0.60 -16.15 -0.10
CA THR A 136 0.16 -17.12 0.70
C THR A 136 -0.48 -17.35 2.06
N ASP A 137 -1.06 -18.54 2.24
CA ASP A 137 -1.51 -19.03 3.56
C ASP A 137 -0.34 -19.26 4.54
N VAL A 138 0.90 -19.16 4.05
CA VAL A 138 2.15 -19.59 4.71
C VAL A 138 2.65 -18.62 5.79
N TRP A 139 2.26 -17.34 5.75
CA TRP A 139 2.85 -16.31 6.64
C TRP A 139 2.07 -16.05 7.93
N LEU A 140 0.80 -16.45 7.99
CA LEU A 140 -0.12 -16.12 9.10
C LEU A 140 -0.42 -17.30 10.03
N PHE A 141 0.16 -18.49 9.79
CA PHE A 141 0.02 -19.69 10.63
C PHE A 141 1.38 -20.22 11.10
#